data_AF-A0AAD3APX3-F1
#
_entry.id   AF-A0AAD3APX3-F1
#
_cell.length_a   1.000
_cell.length_b   1.000
_cell.length_c   1.000
_cell.angle_alpha   90.00
_cell.angle_beta   90.00
_cell.angle_gamma   90.00
#
_symmetry.space_group_name_H-M   'P 1'
#
loop_
_entity.id
_entity.type
_entity.pdbx_description
1 polymer ?
#
loop_
_entity_poly.entity_id
_entity_poly.type
_entity_poly.pdbx_seq_one_letter_code
_entity_poly.pdbx_strand_id
1 'polypeptide(L)' 'MPKEQSPGKPTTRRYSAEEKAAAVRMVRTLRAELGTEQGTVQRVARQLGYGVESVRTWVRQVDIDEGLAPGVTT' A
#
# COMPACT_ATOMS: atom_id res chain seq x y z
N MET A 1 -2.82 16.71 -18.32
CA MET A 1 -3.53 15.52 -17.82
C MET A 1 -3.44 15.45 -16.30
N PRO A 2 -4.42 15.90 -15.51
CA PRO A 2 -4.58 15.45 -14.14
C PRO A 2 -5.62 14.32 -14.11
N LYS A 3 -5.22 13.20 -13.52
CA LYS A 3 -5.91 11.91 -13.55
C LYS A 3 -7.23 12.03 -12.79
N GLU A 4 -8.34 11.89 -13.50
CA GLU A 4 -9.70 11.91 -12.97
C GLU A 4 -9.88 10.83 -11.90
N GLN A 5 -10.12 11.25 -10.66
CA GLN A 5 -10.65 10.38 -9.62
C GLN A 5 -12.16 10.33 -9.80
N SER A 6 -12.67 9.26 -10.41
CA SER A 6 -14.12 9.07 -10.59
C SER A 6 -14.84 8.95 -9.23
N PRO A 7 -15.97 9.67 -9.02
CA PRO A 7 -16.70 9.63 -7.75
C PRO A 7 -17.69 8.45 -7.75
N GLY A 8 -17.35 7.38 -7.03
CA GLY A 8 -18.22 6.21 -6.87
C GLY A 8 -18.57 5.92 -5.40
N LYS A 9 -19.80 6.31 -4.99
CA LYS A 9 -20.63 5.86 -3.85
C LYS A 9 -20.05 6.01 -2.40
N PRO A 10 -20.81 6.62 -1.44
CA PRO A 10 -20.32 6.98 -0.11
C PRO A 10 -20.40 5.86 0.94
N THR A 11 -19.72 4.73 0.74
CA THR A 11 -19.55 3.71 1.81
C THR A 11 -18.20 3.01 1.83
N THR A 12 -17.24 3.42 1.00
CA THR A 12 -15.87 2.89 1.08
C THR A 12 -14.93 4.04 0.75
N ARG A 13 -14.22 4.56 1.74
CA ARG A 13 -13.16 5.56 1.53
C ARG A 13 -12.16 4.94 0.55
N ARG A 14 -12.25 5.32 -0.72
CA ARG A 14 -11.36 4.85 -1.78
C ARG A 14 -10.02 5.54 -1.53
N TYR A 15 -9.10 4.82 -0.90
CA TYR A 15 -7.73 5.30 -0.76
C TYR A 15 -7.16 5.58 -2.16
N SER A 16 -6.66 6.80 -2.33
CA SER A 16 -5.97 7.23 -3.54
C SER A 16 -4.71 6.40 -3.78
N ALA A 17 -4.23 6.36 -5.03
CA ALA A 17 -2.99 5.66 -5.36
C ALA A 17 -1.79 6.21 -4.57
N GLU A 18 -1.79 7.52 -4.28
CA GLU A 18 -0.76 8.19 -3.49
C GLU A 18 -0.78 7.76 -2.03
N GLU A 19 -1.96 7.66 -1.41
CA GLU A 19 -2.11 7.13 -0.03
C GLU A 19 -1.59 5.69 0.08
N LYS A 20 -1.94 4.85 -0.89
CA LYS A 20 -1.47 3.46 -0.95
C LYS A 20 0.05 3.40 -1.11
N ALA A 21 0.61 4.17 -2.04
CA ALA A 21 2.04 4.24 -2.29
C ALA A 21 2.81 4.74 -1.04
N ALA A 22 2.27 5.73 -0.34
CA ALA A 22 2.85 6.23 0.91
C ALA A 22 2.87 5.16 2.00
N ALA A 23 1.76 4.44 2.20
CA ALA A 23 1.69 3.34 3.16
C ALA A 23 2.69 2.23 2.83
N VAL A 24 2.79 1.84 1.56
CA VAL A 24 3.72 0.80 1.10
C VAL A 24 5.18 1.22 1.29
N ARG A 25 5.54 2.45 0.91
CA ARG A 25 6.89 2.99 1.13
C ARG A 25 7.26 2.97 2.61
N MET A 26 6.36 3.40 3.49
CA MET A 26 6.59 3.40 4.93
C MET A 26 6.80 1.99 5.49
N VAL A 27 6.01 1.00 5.05
CA VAL A 27 6.23 -0.40 5.44
C VAL A 27 7.61 -0.87 5.03
N ARG A 28 8.04 -0.59 3.80
CA ARG A 28 9.37 -1.01 3.30
C ARG A 28 10.51 -0.35 4.04
N THR A 29 10.41 0.95 4.32
CA THR A 29 11.39 1.66 5.16
C THR A 29 11.48 0.99 6.53
N LEU A 30 10.36 0.71 7.19
CA LEU A 30 10.39 0.03 8.51
C LEU A 30 10.95 -1.39 8.45
N ARG A 31 10.71 -2.13 7.36
CA ARG A 31 11.32 -3.46 7.16
C ARG A 31 12.84 -3.38 7.01
N ALA A 32 13.33 -2.40 6.25
CA ALA A 32 14.75 -2.18 6.07
C ALA A 32 15.44 -1.75 7.38
N GLU A 33 14.82 -0.84 8.14
CA GLU A 33 15.34 -0.33 9.41
C GLU A 33 15.35 -1.38 10.53
N LEU A 34 14.27 -2.16 10.64
CA LEU A 34 14.09 -3.13 11.73
C LEU A 34 14.63 -4.52 11.38
N GLY A 35 14.98 -4.78 10.12
CA GLY A 35 15.37 -6.11 9.63
C GLY A 35 14.30 -7.18 9.80
N THR A 36 13.05 -6.79 10.10
CA THR A 36 11.95 -7.70 10.42
C THR A 36 10.71 -7.33 9.63
N GLU A 37 10.05 -8.33 9.06
CA GLU A 37 8.81 -8.14 8.32
C GLU A 37 7.57 -8.19 9.22
N GLN A 38 7.67 -8.94 10.32
CA GLN A 38 6.58 -9.18 11.25
C GLN A 38 6.21 -7.89 11.98
N GLY A 39 4.91 -7.55 12.02
CA GLY A 39 4.41 -6.38 12.74
C GLY A 39 4.60 -5.01 12.06
N THR A 40 5.45 -4.88 11.04
CA THR A 40 5.65 -3.61 10.31
C THR A 40 4.37 -3.09 9.67
N VAL A 41 3.60 -3.99 9.04
CA VAL A 41 2.30 -3.66 8.43
C VAL A 41 1.30 -3.18 9.47
N GLN A 42 1.22 -3.84 10.64
CA GLN A 42 0.32 -3.46 11.73
C GLN A 42 0.68 -2.07 12.27
N ARG A 43 1.98 -1.79 12.43
CA ARG A 43 2.48 -0.50 12.90
C ARG A 43 2.09 0.63 11.94
N VAL A 44 2.31 0.46 10.63
CA VAL A 44 1.93 1.46 9.62
C VAL A 44 0.42 1.64 9.55
N ALA A 45 -0.35 0.56 9.56
CA ALA A 45 -1.80 0.61 9.55
C ALA A 45 -2.33 1.41 10.75
N ARG A 46 -1.81 1.17 11.96
CA ARG A 46 -2.17 1.94 13.16
C ARG A 46 -1.73 3.41 13.08
N GLN A 47 -0.55 3.70 12.50
CA GLN A 47 -0.05 5.07 12.37
C GLN A 47 -0.86 5.91 11.38
N LEU A 48 -1.35 5.30 10.30
CA LEU A 48 -2.14 5.97 9.26
C LEU A 48 -3.66 5.86 9.48
N GLY A 49 -4.10 5.07 10.47
CA GLY A 49 -5.52 4.80 10.72
C GLY A 49 -6.17 3.90 9.65
N TYR A 50 -5.38 3.06 8.99
CA TYR A 50 -5.83 2.15 7.94
C TYR A 50 -6.07 0.73 8.48
N GLY A 51 -6.82 -0.07 7.73
CA GLY A 51 -6.97 -1.50 8.02
C GLY A 51 -5.65 -2.25 7.75
N VAL A 52 -5.25 -3.11 8.69
CA VAL A 52 -4.02 -3.91 8.58
C VAL A 52 -4.01 -4.74 7.29
N GLU A 53 -5.12 -5.42 7.00
CA GLU A 53 -5.27 -6.25 5.79
C GLU A 53 -5.27 -5.41 4.50
N SER A 54 -5.71 -4.15 4.56
CA SER A 54 -5.64 -3.22 3.42
C SER A 54 -4.19 -2.87 3.08
N VAL A 55 -3.41 -2.47 4.08
CA VAL A 55 -1.98 -2.17 3.90
C VAL A 55 -1.22 -3.40 3.43
N ARG A 56 -1.52 -4.59 4.00
CA ARG A 56 -0.92 -5.86 3.58
C ARG A 56 -1.18 -6.14 2.10
N THR A 57 -2.41 -5.96 1.64
CA THR A 57 -2.81 -6.18 0.25
C THR A 57 -2.09 -5.21 -0.68
N TRP A 58 -1.96 -3.93 -0.31
CA TRP A 58 -1.24 -2.96 -1.14
C TRP A 58 0.25 -3.26 -1.25
N VAL A 59 0.89 -3.65 -0.15
CA VAL A 59 2.31 -4.05 -0.17
C VAL A 59 2.50 -5.23 -1.12
N ARG A 60 1.63 -6.25 -1.04
CA ARG A 60 1.67 -7.41 -1.95
C ARG A 60 1.42 -7.00 -3.41
N GLN A 61 0.49 -6.09 -3.67
CA GLN A 61 0.18 -5.65 -5.03
C GLN A 61 1.34 -4.87 -5.65
N VAL A 62 2.01 -4.01 -4.88
CA VAL A 62 3.17 -3.25 -5.35
C VAL A 62 4.39 -4.16 -5.54
N ASP A 63 4.56 -5.18 -4.71
CA ASP A 63 5.59 -6.21 -4.90
C ASP A 63 5.41 -6.96 -6.25
N ILE A 64 4.17 -7.27 -6.60
CA ILE A 64 3.81 -7.86 -7.90
C ILE A 64 4.04 -6.86 -9.06
N ASP A 65 3.59 -5.61 -8.90
CA ASP A 65 3.67 -4.55 -9.91
C ASP A 65 5.11 -4.13 -10.24
N GLU A 66 5.98 -4.02 -9.23
CA GLU A 66 7.40 -3.68 -9.42
C GLU A 66 8.24 -4.84 -9.96
N GLY A 67 7.61 -5.96 -10.30
CA GLY A 67 8.27 -7.03 -11.05
C GLY A 67 9.23 -7.88 -10.22
N LEU A 68 8.97 -8.06 -8.93
CA LEU A 68 9.53 -9.21 -8.19
C LEU A 68 8.94 -10.55 -8.69
N ALA A 69 7.94 -10.51 -9.57
CA ALA A 69 7.64 -11.56 -10.52
C ALA A 69 8.12 -11.14 -11.94
N PRO A 70 8.93 -11.95 -12.65
CA PRO A 70 9.26 -11.66 -14.03
C PRO A 70 7.99 -11.72 -14.89
N GLY A 71 7.49 -10.55 -15.26
CA GLY A 71 6.56 -10.35 -16.36
C GLY A 71 5.10 -10.21 -15.96
N VAL A 72 4.66 -8.98 -15.65
CA VAL A 72 3.38 -8.48 -16.18
C VAL A 72 3.49 -6.96 -16.36
N THR A 73 3.65 -6.52 -17.61
CA THR A 73 3.21 -5.20 -18.08
C THR A 73 1.78 -5.33 -18.56
N THR A 74 0.84 -4.62 -17.96
CA THR A 74 -0.41 -4.18 -18.62
C THR A 74 -0.93 -2.92 -17.93
#